data_AF-A0A7S6W5W8-F1
#
_entry.id   AF-A0A7S6W5W8-F1
#
_cell.length_a   1.000
_cell.length_b   1.000
_cell.length_c   1.000
_cell.angle_alpha   90.00
_cell.angle_beta   90.00
_cell.angle_gamma   90.00
#
_symmetry.space_group_name_H-M   'P 1'
#
loop_
_entity.id
_entity.type
_entity.pdbx_description
1 polymer ?
#
loop_
_entity_poly.entity_id
_entity_poly.type
_entity_poly.pdbx_seq_one_letter_code
_entity_poly.pdbx_strand_id
1 'polypeptide(L)'
;MSLLRRWFDPIRSSWFYQKPTRQAVLPTEQGLSVYLRLDDVYSYLAAQQLPQLEEILSDEIKPLKVIICRQSAEPPNQMSSIEWQQYCLNDAQILARQHRFSFHETPEQPTAEALEQAEIILKNTPLRGQDFLYLLEDVFHMLWQKQYGKLRTLYAMASRHHKAQDFPERIFSDLPILTGYFEFGERKYHAVDDLLRLTRRLKQQKLLTDNPIFMINHIEWREHLISDAEELNEIQGLDPELDLYIAMEDPISWLLLAYIREELADYYNIQLNVYPLSYHGRDLFDWSLATRLSKRTEVKFTPFCRPTEAATLAMSQLYYSAPEEQRIEVMYRILEAVWTKGRDLSFKAHFQALQYELEISELTTDDIAEKLKENDMHCEMKSQPDFPVLELRIAGQSYVFNSLYRVWMIESIFSNVLEEKYKSENTAESEAREYEERKS
;
A
#
# COMPACT_ATOMS: atom_id res chain seq x y z
N MET A 1 9.73 26.82 21.82
CA MET A 1 9.93 25.50 21.19
C MET A 1 9.36 24.43 22.11
N SER A 2 8.31 23.73 21.67
CA SER A 2 7.56 22.80 22.51
C SER A 2 8.40 21.56 22.88
N LEU A 3 8.53 21.28 24.18
CA LEU A 3 9.16 20.09 24.77
C LEU A 3 8.56 18.76 24.26
N LEU A 4 7.39 18.80 23.61
CA LEU A 4 6.73 17.64 23.01
C LEU A 4 7.33 17.22 21.65
N ARG A 5 8.00 18.11 20.90
CA ARG A 5 8.60 17.75 19.59
C ARG A 5 9.84 16.84 19.70
N ARG A 6 10.44 16.71 20.89
CA ARG A 6 11.57 15.81 21.19
C ARG A 6 11.12 14.42 21.69
N TRP A 7 9.98 13.92 21.22
CA TRP A 7 9.41 12.67 21.75
C TRP A 7 10.25 11.41 21.43
N PHE A 8 11.13 11.45 20.41
CA PHE A 8 12.10 10.38 20.13
C PHE A 8 13.53 10.91 19.95
N ASP A 9 14.19 11.14 21.07
CA ASP A 9 15.67 11.16 21.19
C ASP A 9 16.22 9.72 20.98
N PRO A 10 17.46 9.53 20.48
CA PRO A 10 18.15 8.24 20.36
C PRO A 10 17.94 7.25 21.52
N ILE A 11 17.92 7.75 22.76
CA ILE A 11 17.70 6.91 23.95
C ILE A 11 16.27 6.35 23.97
N ARG A 12 15.26 7.19 23.68
CA ARG A 12 13.84 6.81 23.71
C ARG A 12 13.46 5.92 22.54
N SER A 13 14.04 6.16 21.36
CA SER A 13 13.81 5.32 20.17
C SER A 13 14.38 3.91 20.35
N SER A 14 15.60 3.77 20.88
CA SER A 14 16.15 2.46 21.27
C SER A 14 15.26 1.74 22.27
N TRP A 15 14.79 2.45 23.31
CA TRP A 15 13.92 1.86 24.33
C TRP A 15 12.57 1.40 23.76
N PHE A 16 12.00 2.13 22.81
CA PHE A 16 10.76 1.74 22.12
C PHE A 16 10.98 0.48 21.27
N TYR A 17 12.07 0.41 20.51
CA TYR A 17 12.37 -0.72 19.62
C TYR A 17 12.72 -2.01 20.36
N GLN A 18 13.48 -1.90 21.45
CA GLN A 18 13.93 -3.04 22.25
C GLN A 18 12.84 -3.56 23.20
N LYS A 19 11.71 -2.86 23.36
CA LYS A 19 10.60 -3.40 24.14
C LYS A 19 10.18 -4.74 23.53
N PRO A 20 10.24 -5.84 24.29
CA PRO A 20 9.68 -7.09 23.82
C PRO A 20 8.20 -6.83 23.55
N THR A 21 7.80 -6.87 22.28
CA THR A 21 6.40 -6.89 21.90
C THR A 21 5.83 -8.19 22.44
N ARG A 22 5.38 -8.18 23.70
CA ARG A 22 4.38 -9.14 24.14
C ARG A 22 3.23 -8.98 23.17
N GLN A 23 2.99 -9.98 22.33
CA GLN A 23 1.80 -10.03 21.51
C GLN A 23 0.63 -10.03 22.49
N ALA A 24 0.01 -8.87 22.67
CA ALA A 24 -1.19 -8.77 23.48
C ALA A 24 -2.23 -9.69 22.85
N VAL A 25 -2.66 -10.68 23.62
CA VAL A 25 -3.91 -11.40 23.34
C VAL A 25 -4.98 -10.31 23.28
N LEU A 26 -5.67 -10.25 22.14
CA LEU A 26 -6.65 -9.20 21.94
C LEU A 26 -7.98 -9.64 22.53
N PRO A 27 -8.76 -8.69 23.08
CA PRO A 27 -10.08 -9.02 23.61
C PRO A 27 -10.97 -9.58 22.50
N THR A 28 -11.69 -10.66 22.80
CA THR A 28 -12.61 -11.34 21.86
C THR A 28 -14.07 -10.96 22.10
N GLU A 29 -14.41 -10.22 23.16
CA GLU A 29 -15.81 -9.96 23.54
C GLU A 29 -16.57 -9.15 22.46
N GLN A 30 -15.84 -8.35 21.69
CA GLN A 30 -16.42 -7.57 20.59
C GLN A 30 -16.54 -8.36 19.28
N GLY A 31 -15.99 -9.57 19.21
CA GLY A 31 -15.90 -10.38 17.99
C GLY A 31 -14.98 -9.76 16.94
N LEU A 32 -15.14 -10.21 15.69
CA LEU A 32 -14.52 -9.61 14.51
C LEU A 32 -15.55 -8.75 13.78
N SER A 33 -15.17 -7.52 13.44
CA SER A 33 -16.00 -6.60 12.67
C SER A 33 -15.34 -6.26 11.33
N VAL A 34 -16.14 -6.03 10.29
CA VAL A 34 -15.69 -5.48 9.01
C VAL A 34 -16.53 -4.25 8.67
N TYR A 35 -15.85 -3.15 8.36
CA TYR A 35 -16.44 -1.89 7.93
C TYR A 35 -16.27 -1.77 6.42
N LEU A 36 -17.38 -1.58 5.71
CA LEU A 36 -17.43 -1.59 4.25
C LEU A 36 -18.23 -0.39 3.73
N ARG A 37 -17.90 0.09 2.53
CA ARG A 37 -18.69 1.05 1.77
C ARG A 37 -19.07 0.43 0.42
N LEU A 38 -20.32 0.60 -0.03
CA LEU A 38 -20.78 -0.01 -1.28
C LEU A 38 -20.13 0.61 -2.53
N ASP A 39 -19.72 1.87 -2.44
CA ASP A 39 -18.97 2.66 -3.41
C ASP A 39 -17.45 2.67 -3.13
N ASP A 40 -16.96 1.79 -2.25
CA ASP A 40 -15.53 1.58 -2.03
C ASP A 40 -15.07 0.28 -2.71
N VAL A 41 -14.14 0.42 -3.64
CA VAL A 41 -13.60 -0.70 -4.41
C VAL A 41 -12.78 -1.65 -3.53
N TYR A 42 -12.13 -1.17 -2.47
CA TYR A 42 -11.42 -2.04 -1.54
C TYR A 42 -12.39 -2.86 -0.69
N SER A 43 -13.57 -2.31 -0.38
CA SER A 43 -14.66 -3.04 0.25
C SER A 43 -15.19 -4.17 -0.64
N TYR A 44 -15.24 -3.96 -1.96
CA TYR A 44 -15.56 -5.03 -2.92
C TYR A 44 -14.53 -6.16 -2.89
N LEU A 45 -13.24 -5.84 -2.94
CA LEU A 45 -12.19 -6.87 -2.87
C LEU A 45 -12.25 -7.62 -1.52
N ALA A 46 -12.52 -6.92 -0.42
CA ALA A 46 -12.71 -7.53 0.89
C ALA A 46 -13.91 -8.49 0.92
N ALA A 47 -15.04 -8.08 0.32
CA ALA A 47 -16.30 -8.84 0.30
C ALA A 47 -16.11 -10.26 -0.27
N GLN A 48 -15.26 -10.40 -1.31
CA GLN A 48 -14.94 -11.68 -1.94
C GLN A 48 -14.21 -12.67 -1.02
N GLN A 49 -13.73 -12.24 0.15
CA GLN A 49 -13.01 -13.09 1.11
C GLN A 49 -13.84 -13.39 2.36
N LEU A 50 -14.97 -12.70 2.57
CA LEU A 50 -15.74 -12.80 3.81
C LEU A 50 -16.40 -14.17 4.02
N PRO A 51 -17.01 -14.82 3.00
CA PRO A 51 -17.63 -16.12 3.22
C PRO A 51 -16.62 -17.19 3.67
N GLN A 52 -15.43 -17.17 3.08
CA GLN A 52 -14.34 -18.08 3.45
C GLN A 52 -13.79 -17.74 4.83
N LEU A 53 -13.61 -16.46 5.14
CA LEU A 53 -13.16 -16.03 6.46
C LEU A 53 -14.13 -16.50 7.54
N GLU A 54 -15.43 -16.25 7.37
CA GLU A 54 -16.49 -16.67 8.30
C GLU A 54 -16.47 -18.18 8.54
N GLU A 55 -16.29 -19.01 7.50
CA GLU A 55 -16.22 -20.46 7.63
C GLU A 55 -15.14 -20.89 8.65
N ILE A 56 -13.96 -20.31 8.54
CA ILE A 56 -12.79 -20.67 9.35
C ILE A 56 -12.69 -19.93 10.69
N LEU A 57 -13.57 -18.98 11.02
CA LEU A 57 -13.58 -18.34 12.34
C LEU A 57 -14.01 -19.35 13.42
N SER A 58 -13.39 -19.26 14.60
CA SER A 58 -13.87 -19.97 15.79
C SER A 58 -15.20 -19.40 16.29
N ASP A 59 -16.00 -20.23 16.95
CA ASP A 59 -17.30 -19.85 17.53
C ASP A 59 -17.20 -18.67 18.52
N GLU A 60 -16.03 -18.45 19.14
CA GLU A 60 -15.80 -17.36 20.10
C GLU A 60 -15.96 -15.96 19.48
N ILE A 61 -15.68 -15.82 18.19
CA ILE A 61 -15.71 -14.52 17.49
C ILE A 61 -16.72 -14.49 16.33
N LYS A 62 -17.48 -15.59 16.16
CA LYS A 62 -18.62 -15.68 15.25
C LYS A 62 -19.88 -15.05 15.86
N PRO A 63 -20.81 -14.56 15.02
CA PRO A 63 -20.65 -14.34 13.58
C PRO A 63 -19.78 -13.12 13.29
N LEU A 64 -19.16 -13.06 12.11
CA LEU A 64 -18.54 -11.84 11.59
C LEU A 64 -19.58 -10.70 11.55
N LYS A 65 -19.26 -9.58 12.20
CA LYS A 65 -20.11 -8.38 12.20
C LYS A 65 -19.79 -7.54 10.96
N VAL A 66 -20.80 -7.26 10.15
CA VAL A 66 -20.69 -6.42 8.95
C VAL A 66 -21.31 -5.06 9.23
N ILE A 67 -20.51 -4.01 9.08
CA ILE A 67 -20.92 -2.61 9.19
C ILE A 67 -20.85 -1.98 7.81
N ILE A 68 -22.00 -1.64 7.23
CA ILE A 68 -22.11 -0.96 5.94
C ILE A 68 -22.23 0.54 6.20
N CYS A 69 -21.17 1.27 5.91
CA CYS A 69 -21.07 2.72 6.02
C CYS A 69 -21.61 3.41 4.76
N ARG A 70 -22.31 4.52 4.92
CA ARG A 70 -22.81 5.34 3.79
C ARG A 70 -21.87 6.45 3.35
N GLN A 71 -21.03 6.93 4.26
CA GLN A 71 -20.26 8.16 4.04
C GLN A 71 -18.80 7.85 3.73
N SER A 72 -18.28 8.52 2.70
CA SER A 72 -16.84 8.62 2.49
C SER A 72 -16.24 9.61 3.47
N ALA A 73 -15.09 9.26 4.04
CA ALA A 73 -14.24 10.25 4.68
C ALA A 73 -13.55 11.16 3.63
N GLU A 74 -12.97 12.26 4.11
CA GLU A 74 -12.17 13.17 3.28
C GLU A 74 -10.96 12.44 2.68
N PRO A 75 -10.70 12.60 1.37
CA PRO A 75 -9.49 12.08 0.74
C PRO A 75 -8.20 12.55 1.43
N PRO A 76 -7.13 11.75 1.40
CA PRO A 76 -5.84 12.13 1.95
C PRO A 76 -5.14 13.19 1.07
N ASN A 77 -4.11 13.81 1.63
CA ASN A 77 -3.15 14.66 0.90
C ASN A 77 -3.76 15.74 -0.02
N GLN A 78 -4.87 16.35 0.41
CA GLN A 78 -5.56 17.41 -0.35
C GLN A 78 -6.06 16.98 -1.74
N MET A 79 -6.10 15.67 -2.01
CA MET A 79 -6.68 15.15 -3.24
C MET A 79 -8.16 15.50 -3.32
N SER A 80 -8.64 15.79 -4.52
CA SER A 80 -10.07 15.84 -4.79
C SER A 80 -10.69 14.44 -4.70
N SER A 81 -12.00 14.37 -4.48
CA SER A 81 -12.72 13.09 -4.44
C SER A 81 -12.57 12.30 -5.75
N ILE A 82 -12.44 12.98 -6.90
CA ILE A 82 -12.29 12.35 -8.21
C ILE A 82 -10.89 11.72 -8.34
N GLU A 83 -9.84 12.45 -7.96
CA GLU A 83 -8.47 11.91 -7.98
C GLU A 83 -8.34 10.70 -7.07
N TRP A 84 -8.93 10.77 -5.87
CA TRP A 84 -8.95 9.64 -4.94
C TRP A 84 -9.68 8.42 -5.50
N GLN A 85 -10.86 8.62 -6.10
CA GLN A 85 -11.60 7.53 -6.73
C GLN A 85 -10.82 6.89 -7.89
N GLN A 86 -10.18 7.71 -8.73
CA GLN A 86 -9.38 7.20 -9.84
C GLN A 86 -8.18 6.40 -9.35
N TYR A 87 -7.48 6.91 -8.34
CA TYR A 87 -6.40 6.18 -7.68
C TYR A 87 -6.89 4.81 -7.16
N CYS A 88 -7.98 4.80 -6.38
CA CYS A 88 -8.51 3.57 -5.80
C CYS A 88 -8.86 2.53 -6.87
N LEU A 89 -9.48 2.96 -7.97
CA LEU A 89 -9.84 2.07 -9.08
C LEU A 89 -8.62 1.43 -9.74
N ASN A 90 -7.60 2.24 -10.03
CA ASN A 90 -6.37 1.77 -10.65
C ASN A 90 -5.64 0.80 -9.72
N ASP A 91 -5.49 1.16 -8.44
CA ASP A 91 -4.83 0.34 -7.43
C ASP A 91 -5.56 -1.00 -7.20
N ALA A 92 -6.89 -0.96 -7.07
CA ALA A 92 -7.71 -2.15 -6.90
C ALA A 92 -7.66 -3.08 -8.12
N GLN A 93 -7.51 -2.55 -9.33
CA GLN A 93 -7.32 -3.38 -10.52
C GLN A 93 -6.01 -4.18 -10.45
N ILE A 94 -4.93 -3.56 -9.95
CA ILE A 94 -3.63 -4.21 -9.78
C ILE A 94 -3.73 -5.29 -8.70
N LEU A 95 -4.30 -4.96 -7.54
CA LEU A 95 -4.57 -5.92 -6.46
C LEU A 95 -5.42 -7.09 -6.93
N ALA A 96 -6.47 -6.83 -7.71
CA ALA A 96 -7.35 -7.86 -8.20
C ALA A 96 -6.62 -8.83 -9.14
N ARG A 97 -5.75 -8.33 -10.01
CA ARG A 97 -4.91 -9.20 -10.86
C ARG A 97 -3.96 -10.04 -10.02
N GLN A 98 -3.22 -9.41 -9.10
CA GLN A 98 -2.25 -10.09 -8.24
C GLN A 98 -2.90 -11.21 -7.41
N HIS A 99 -4.05 -10.91 -6.81
CA HIS A 99 -4.77 -11.80 -5.91
C HIS A 99 -5.88 -12.59 -6.62
N ARG A 100 -5.94 -12.52 -7.97
CA ARG A 100 -6.92 -13.22 -8.80
C ARG A 100 -8.38 -12.96 -8.39
N PHE A 101 -8.68 -11.81 -7.81
CA PHE A 101 -10.05 -11.42 -7.48
C PHE A 101 -10.86 -11.18 -8.75
N SER A 102 -12.16 -11.42 -8.67
CA SER A 102 -13.08 -11.05 -9.72
C SER A 102 -13.14 -9.53 -9.84
N PHE A 103 -12.81 -8.99 -11.01
CA PHE A 103 -12.80 -7.55 -11.23
C PHE A 103 -13.10 -7.21 -12.69
N HIS A 104 -13.84 -6.12 -12.94
CA HIS A 104 -14.19 -5.73 -14.29
C HIS A 104 -12.96 -5.15 -14.99
N GLU A 105 -12.79 -5.41 -16.29
CA GLU A 105 -11.64 -4.88 -17.05
C GLU A 105 -11.62 -3.35 -17.11
N THR A 106 -12.82 -2.75 -17.18
CA THR A 106 -13.04 -1.30 -17.17
C THR A 106 -13.94 -0.91 -15.99
N PRO A 107 -13.40 -0.86 -14.76
CA PRO A 107 -14.21 -0.60 -13.58
C PRO A 107 -14.73 0.85 -13.59
N GLU A 108 -15.92 1.06 -13.06
CA GLU A 108 -16.54 2.38 -12.91
C GLU A 108 -17.20 2.47 -11.54
N GLN A 109 -17.32 3.69 -11.02
CA GLN A 109 -18.03 3.94 -9.77
C GLN A 109 -19.52 3.57 -9.92
N PRO A 110 -20.12 2.84 -8.96
CA PRO A 110 -21.54 2.56 -8.99
C PRO A 110 -22.38 3.84 -8.93
N THR A 111 -23.53 3.85 -9.61
CA THR A 111 -24.43 5.01 -9.59
C THR A 111 -25.15 5.14 -8.25
N ALA A 112 -25.56 6.37 -7.89
CA ALA A 112 -26.33 6.61 -6.66
C ALA A 112 -27.61 5.74 -6.56
N GLU A 113 -28.32 5.55 -7.69
CA GLU A 113 -29.49 4.67 -7.75
C GLU A 113 -29.13 3.21 -7.45
N ALA A 114 -28.03 2.71 -8.02
CA ALA A 114 -27.57 1.35 -7.78
C ALA A 114 -27.15 1.14 -6.31
N LEU A 115 -26.49 2.12 -5.71
CA LEU A 115 -26.11 2.10 -4.29
C LEU A 115 -27.33 2.04 -3.37
N GLU A 116 -28.37 2.84 -3.65
CA GLU A 116 -29.63 2.81 -2.88
C GLU A 116 -30.32 1.44 -3.01
N GLN A 117 -30.40 0.89 -4.23
CA GLN A 117 -30.97 -0.44 -4.47
C GLN A 117 -30.21 -1.53 -3.71
N ALA A 118 -28.88 -1.51 -3.76
CA ALA A 118 -28.01 -2.43 -3.05
C ALA A 118 -28.22 -2.37 -1.54
N GLU A 119 -28.27 -1.16 -0.96
CA GLU A 119 -28.51 -0.98 0.46
C GLU A 119 -29.87 -1.57 0.88
N ILE A 120 -30.93 -1.33 0.09
CA ILE A 120 -32.27 -1.87 0.38
C ILE A 120 -32.29 -3.40 0.30
N ILE A 121 -31.61 -4.01 -0.68
CA ILE A 121 -31.46 -5.47 -0.79
C ILE A 121 -30.85 -6.03 0.50
N LEU A 122 -29.72 -5.45 0.94
CA LEU A 122 -28.97 -5.91 2.10
C LEU A 122 -29.70 -5.65 3.42
N LYS A 123 -30.54 -4.61 3.50
CA LYS A 123 -31.39 -4.33 4.67
C LYS A 123 -32.58 -5.27 4.78
N ASN A 124 -33.22 -5.59 3.67
CA ASN A 124 -34.50 -6.30 3.67
C ASN A 124 -34.32 -7.83 3.62
N THR A 125 -33.15 -8.33 3.24
CA THR A 125 -32.89 -9.77 3.20
C THR A 125 -32.98 -10.44 4.58
N PRO A 126 -33.68 -11.58 4.70
CA PRO A 126 -33.75 -12.37 5.93
C PRO A 126 -32.55 -13.32 6.12
N LEU A 127 -31.64 -13.41 5.14
CA LEU A 127 -30.45 -14.26 5.22
C LEU A 127 -29.53 -13.81 6.36
N ARG A 128 -28.83 -14.78 6.97
CA ARG A 128 -27.91 -14.58 8.10
C ARG A 128 -26.65 -15.42 7.92
N GLY A 129 -25.60 -15.11 8.69
CA GLY A 129 -24.33 -15.85 8.65
C GLY A 129 -23.74 -15.92 7.24
N GLN A 130 -23.27 -17.09 6.84
CA GLN A 130 -22.60 -17.30 5.55
C GLN A 130 -23.50 -16.96 4.35
N ASP A 131 -24.79 -17.27 4.40
CA ASP A 131 -25.73 -16.95 3.32
C ASP A 131 -25.88 -15.43 3.10
N PHE A 132 -25.82 -14.66 4.18
CA PHE A 132 -25.79 -13.19 4.07
C PHE A 132 -24.49 -12.70 3.44
N LEU A 133 -23.35 -13.31 3.78
CA LEU A 133 -22.06 -12.93 3.22
C LEU A 133 -21.95 -13.26 1.72
N TYR A 134 -22.51 -14.39 1.27
CA TYR A 134 -22.62 -14.67 -0.16
C TYR A 134 -23.50 -13.66 -0.89
N LEU A 135 -24.64 -13.27 -0.30
CA LEU A 135 -25.47 -12.21 -0.87
C LEU A 135 -24.74 -10.86 -0.91
N LEU A 136 -23.97 -10.55 0.13
CA LEU A 136 -23.17 -9.33 0.20
C LEU A 136 -22.14 -9.29 -0.92
N GLU A 137 -21.39 -10.38 -1.10
CA GLU A 137 -20.46 -10.56 -2.22
C GLU A 137 -21.16 -10.41 -3.57
N ASP A 138 -22.31 -11.06 -3.77
CA ASP A 138 -23.10 -10.97 -5.00
C ASP A 138 -23.57 -9.54 -5.29
N VAL A 139 -24.02 -8.81 -4.28
CA VAL A 139 -24.46 -7.41 -4.43
C VAL A 139 -23.27 -6.53 -4.84
N PHE A 140 -22.12 -6.69 -4.20
CA PHE A 140 -20.90 -6.00 -4.64
C PHE A 140 -20.50 -6.39 -6.06
N HIS A 141 -20.54 -7.68 -6.40
CA HIS A 141 -20.23 -8.15 -7.75
C HIS A 141 -21.18 -7.50 -8.77
N MET A 142 -22.47 -7.40 -8.46
CA MET A 142 -23.43 -6.73 -9.35
C MET A 142 -23.13 -5.24 -9.55
N LEU A 143 -22.71 -4.53 -8.49
CA LEU A 143 -22.33 -3.12 -8.56
C LEU A 143 -21.07 -2.92 -9.42
N TRP A 144 -20.01 -3.67 -9.14
CA TRP A 144 -18.68 -3.44 -9.71
C TRP A 144 -18.45 -4.13 -11.07
N GLN A 145 -19.29 -5.11 -11.45
CA GLN A 145 -19.28 -5.77 -12.76
C GLN A 145 -20.37 -5.25 -13.70
N LYS A 146 -20.97 -4.10 -13.39
CA LYS A 146 -22.01 -3.46 -14.21
C LYS A 146 -23.24 -4.34 -14.46
N GLN A 147 -23.57 -5.27 -13.54
CA GLN A 147 -24.72 -6.19 -13.68
C GLN A 147 -26.04 -5.59 -13.15
N TYR A 148 -26.31 -4.33 -13.48
CA TYR A 148 -27.46 -3.56 -12.96
C TYR A 148 -28.83 -4.17 -13.30
N GLY A 149 -28.92 -5.01 -14.35
CA GLY A 149 -30.13 -5.78 -14.64
C GLY A 149 -30.48 -6.80 -13.55
N LYS A 150 -29.48 -7.52 -13.03
CA LYS A 150 -29.66 -8.48 -11.93
C LYS A 150 -29.98 -7.76 -10.63
N LEU A 151 -29.27 -6.66 -10.35
CA LEU A 151 -29.49 -5.82 -9.17
C LEU A 151 -30.93 -5.33 -9.08
N ARG A 152 -31.49 -4.79 -10.19
CA ARG A 152 -32.88 -4.32 -10.24
C ARG A 152 -33.90 -5.43 -9.97
N THR A 153 -33.66 -6.63 -10.50
CA THR A 153 -34.52 -7.80 -10.25
C THR A 153 -34.51 -8.18 -8.77
N LEU A 154 -33.32 -8.25 -8.17
CA LEU A 154 -33.15 -8.58 -6.77
C LEU A 154 -33.75 -7.51 -5.85
N TYR A 155 -33.59 -6.23 -6.20
CA TYR A 155 -34.21 -5.10 -5.52
C TYR A 155 -35.74 -5.20 -5.54
N ALA A 156 -36.34 -5.50 -6.69
CA ALA A 156 -37.79 -5.67 -6.80
C ALA A 156 -38.30 -6.81 -5.90
N MET A 157 -37.54 -7.91 -5.79
CA MET A 157 -37.87 -9.02 -4.90
C MET A 157 -37.73 -8.62 -3.42
N ALA A 158 -36.62 -7.99 -3.04
CA ALA A 158 -36.34 -7.57 -1.67
C ALA A 158 -37.36 -6.52 -1.17
N SER A 159 -37.73 -5.56 -2.03
CA SER A 159 -38.65 -4.46 -1.68
C SER A 159 -40.12 -4.88 -1.61
N ARG A 160 -40.55 -5.86 -2.42
CA ARG A 160 -41.95 -6.31 -2.46
C ARG A 160 -42.26 -7.39 -1.43
N HIS A 161 -41.31 -8.28 -1.16
CA HIS A 161 -41.56 -9.48 -0.36
C HIS A 161 -41.02 -9.40 1.07
N HIS A 162 -40.10 -8.48 1.36
CA HIS A 162 -39.46 -8.39 2.67
C HIS A 162 -39.48 -6.96 3.21
N LYS A 163 -39.53 -6.84 4.54
CA LYS A 163 -39.35 -5.58 5.26
C LYS A 163 -37.92 -5.48 5.77
N ALA A 164 -37.50 -4.28 6.16
CA ALA A 164 -36.23 -4.07 6.83
C ALA A 164 -36.08 -5.04 8.01
N GLN A 165 -34.95 -5.74 8.04
CA GLN A 165 -34.60 -6.74 9.04
C GLN A 165 -33.50 -6.15 9.94
N ASP A 166 -33.63 -6.35 11.25
CA ASP A 166 -32.68 -5.85 12.26
C ASP A 166 -31.92 -7.03 12.90
N PHE A 167 -30.61 -7.08 12.68
CA PHE A 167 -29.73 -8.12 13.20
C PHE A 167 -28.47 -7.49 13.81
N PRO A 168 -28.02 -7.94 15.01
CA PRO A 168 -26.87 -7.35 15.69
C PRO A 168 -25.55 -7.50 14.92
N GLU A 169 -25.43 -8.51 14.06
CA GLU A 169 -24.28 -8.74 13.21
C GLU A 169 -24.28 -7.94 11.90
N ARG A 170 -25.35 -7.21 11.58
CA ARG A 170 -25.48 -6.44 10.34
C ARG A 170 -25.95 -5.03 10.63
N ILE A 171 -25.02 -4.08 10.57
CA ILE A 171 -25.24 -2.69 10.98
C ILE A 171 -25.12 -1.78 9.76
N PHE A 172 -26.05 -0.85 9.62
CA PHE A 172 -25.95 0.25 8.66
C PHE A 172 -25.62 1.52 9.40
N SER A 173 -24.53 2.18 9.03
CA SER A 173 -23.96 3.31 9.78
C SER A 173 -23.71 4.51 8.87
N ASP A 174 -23.80 5.70 9.46
CA ASP A 174 -23.38 6.94 8.81
C ASP A 174 -21.94 7.33 9.21
N LEU A 175 -21.20 6.44 9.89
CA LEU A 175 -19.79 6.65 10.19
C LEU A 175 -18.99 6.84 8.89
N PRO A 176 -18.29 7.98 8.71
CA PRO A 176 -17.44 8.17 7.55
C PRO A 176 -16.20 7.26 7.63
N ILE A 177 -15.97 6.50 6.58
CA ILE A 177 -14.75 5.68 6.41
C ILE A 177 -14.10 6.02 5.07
N LEU A 178 -12.77 6.04 5.03
CA LEU A 178 -12.02 6.32 3.79
C LEU A 178 -12.00 5.08 2.87
N THR A 179 -11.58 3.96 3.43
CA THR A 179 -11.53 2.62 2.81
C THR A 179 -12.04 1.57 3.78
N GLY A 180 -12.44 0.41 3.26
CA GLY A 180 -12.86 -0.73 4.06
C GLY A 180 -11.75 -1.28 4.96
N TYR A 181 -12.13 -1.73 6.16
CA TYR A 181 -11.19 -2.29 7.12
C TYR A 181 -11.85 -3.30 8.05
N PHE A 182 -11.06 -4.23 8.57
CA PHE A 182 -11.44 -5.09 9.68
C PHE A 182 -11.05 -4.46 11.01
N GLU A 183 -11.85 -4.71 12.04
CA GLU A 183 -11.56 -4.32 13.41
C GLU A 183 -11.60 -5.53 14.33
N PHE A 184 -10.50 -5.73 15.07
CA PHE A 184 -10.37 -6.78 16.08
C PHE A 184 -9.61 -6.25 17.28
N GLY A 185 -10.24 -6.30 18.47
CA GLY A 185 -9.66 -5.79 19.72
C GLY A 185 -9.16 -4.35 19.61
N GLU A 186 -10.02 -3.45 19.12
CA GLU A 186 -9.76 -2.01 18.88
C GLU A 186 -8.67 -1.71 17.84
N ARG A 187 -8.17 -2.73 17.14
CA ARG A 187 -7.17 -2.55 16.08
C ARG A 187 -7.81 -2.64 14.72
N LYS A 188 -7.45 -1.70 13.87
CA LYS A 188 -7.87 -1.64 12.47
C LYS A 188 -6.85 -2.35 11.56
N TYR A 189 -7.37 -3.06 10.57
CA TYR A 189 -6.62 -3.79 9.55
C TYR A 189 -7.22 -3.39 8.20
N HIS A 190 -6.45 -2.67 7.37
CA HIS A 190 -6.92 -2.27 6.05
C HIS A 190 -7.28 -3.49 5.21
N ALA A 191 -8.47 -3.48 4.61
CA ALA A 191 -9.13 -4.59 3.91
C ALA A 191 -8.18 -5.69 3.37
N VAL A 192 -7.76 -5.58 2.12
CA VAL A 192 -6.92 -6.59 1.45
C VAL A 192 -5.48 -6.54 1.99
N ASP A 193 -4.95 -5.33 2.20
CA ASP A 193 -3.54 -5.10 2.55
C ASP A 193 -3.11 -5.73 3.88
N ASP A 194 -3.99 -5.73 4.89
CA ASP A 194 -3.72 -6.26 6.22
C ASP A 194 -4.45 -7.58 6.50
N LEU A 195 -5.18 -8.17 5.54
CA LEU A 195 -5.94 -9.40 5.78
C LEU A 195 -5.04 -10.54 6.28
N LEU A 196 -3.86 -10.71 5.66
CA LEU A 196 -2.86 -11.67 6.13
C LEU A 196 -2.40 -11.40 7.56
N ARG A 197 -2.23 -10.12 7.91
CA ARG A 197 -1.81 -9.71 9.25
C ARG A 197 -2.89 -10.04 10.28
N LEU A 198 -4.14 -9.79 9.93
CA LEU A 198 -5.29 -10.18 10.73
C LEU A 198 -5.32 -11.70 10.93
N THR A 199 -5.22 -12.48 9.86
CA THR A 199 -5.41 -13.93 9.91
C THR A 199 -4.26 -14.64 10.62
N ARG A 200 -3.01 -14.19 10.43
CA ARG A 200 -1.86 -14.63 11.25
C ARG A 200 -2.10 -14.37 12.74
N ARG A 201 -2.73 -13.25 13.09
CA ARG A 201 -3.06 -12.93 14.49
C ARG A 201 -4.18 -13.80 15.03
N LEU A 202 -5.26 -14.00 14.27
CA LEU A 202 -6.35 -14.89 14.66
C LEU A 202 -5.81 -16.31 14.87
N LYS A 203 -4.96 -16.81 13.95
CA LYS A 203 -4.26 -18.09 14.07
C LYS A 203 -3.41 -18.18 15.34
N GLN A 204 -2.61 -17.15 15.65
CA GLN A 204 -1.78 -17.10 16.87
C GLN A 204 -2.61 -17.20 18.15
N GLN A 205 -3.83 -16.64 18.15
CA GLN A 205 -4.76 -16.71 19.28
C GLN A 205 -5.68 -17.93 19.23
N LYS A 206 -5.48 -18.85 18.28
CA LYS A 206 -6.31 -20.05 18.06
C LYS A 206 -7.79 -19.74 17.77
N LEU A 207 -8.04 -18.61 17.13
CA LEU A 207 -9.37 -18.13 16.73
C LEU A 207 -9.75 -18.55 15.30
N LEU A 208 -8.95 -19.41 14.67
CA LEU A 208 -9.25 -20.04 13.39
C LEU A 208 -9.36 -21.55 13.57
N THR A 209 -10.36 -22.16 12.93
CA THR A 209 -10.61 -23.62 12.94
C THR A 209 -9.80 -24.35 11.88
N ASP A 210 -9.37 -23.65 10.81
CA ASP A 210 -8.53 -24.19 9.75
C ASP A 210 -7.48 -23.16 9.28
N ASN A 211 -6.59 -23.58 8.39
CA ASN A 211 -5.62 -22.71 7.76
C ASN A 211 -6.31 -21.82 6.71
N PRO A 212 -6.07 -20.50 6.76
CA PRO A 212 -6.58 -19.61 5.75
C PRO A 212 -5.89 -19.85 4.40
N ILE A 213 -6.64 -20.32 3.41
CA ILE A 213 -6.19 -20.39 2.00
C ILE A 213 -6.83 -19.22 1.26
N PHE A 214 -6.37 -18.00 1.54
CA PHE A 214 -6.85 -16.82 0.81
C PHE A 214 -6.17 -16.72 -0.54
N MET A 215 -6.82 -16.04 -1.48
CA MET A 215 -6.26 -15.77 -2.81
C MET A 215 -5.19 -14.66 -2.76
N ILE A 216 -4.48 -14.48 -1.65
CA ILE A 216 -3.45 -13.45 -1.52
C ILE A 216 -2.10 -14.05 -1.88
N ASN A 217 -1.67 -13.87 -3.13
CA ASN A 217 -0.28 -14.14 -3.51
C ASN A 217 0.65 -13.24 -2.69
N HIS A 218 1.42 -13.86 -1.81
CA HIS A 218 2.45 -13.17 -1.05
C HIS A 218 3.72 -13.17 -1.86
N ILE A 219 4.23 -11.98 -2.15
CA ILE A 219 5.64 -11.80 -2.44
C ILE A 219 6.27 -11.62 -1.06
N GLU A 220 6.94 -12.65 -0.57
CA GLU A 220 7.71 -12.51 0.67
C GLU A 220 8.87 -11.55 0.41
N TRP A 221 9.15 -10.67 1.37
CA TRP A 221 10.28 -9.74 1.25
C TRP A 221 11.56 -10.57 1.07
N ARG A 222 12.38 -10.25 0.05
CA ARG A 222 13.58 -10.98 -0.38
C ARG A 222 13.37 -12.28 -1.17
N GLU A 223 12.14 -12.67 -1.46
CA GLU A 223 11.89 -13.71 -2.46
C GLU A 223 11.67 -13.04 -3.81
N HIS A 224 12.65 -13.19 -4.71
CA HIS A 224 12.54 -12.64 -6.06
C HIS A 224 11.54 -13.43 -6.89
N LEU A 225 10.58 -12.73 -7.50
CA LEU A 225 9.60 -13.35 -8.40
C LEU A 225 10.25 -13.91 -9.67
N ILE A 226 11.28 -13.24 -10.16
CA ILE A 226 12.03 -13.62 -11.36
C ILE A 226 13.39 -14.13 -10.88
N SER A 227 13.58 -15.44 -10.97
CA SER A 227 14.83 -16.09 -10.59
C SER A 227 15.52 -16.82 -11.75
N ASP A 228 14.82 -16.96 -12.88
CA ASP A 228 15.39 -17.56 -14.08
C ASP A 228 16.43 -16.61 -14.69
N ALA A 229 17.58 -17.17 -15.10
CA ALA A 229 18.70 -16.38 -15.57
C ALA A 229 18.43 -15.70 -16.92
N GLU A 230 17.62 -16.30 -17.78
CA GLU A 230 17.25 -15.72 -19.08
C GLU A 230 16.31 -14.53 -18.87
N GLU A 231 15.22 -14.75 -18.15
CA GLU A 231 14.26 -13.70 -17.77
C GLU A 231 14.94 -12.53 -17.02
N LEU A 232 15.87 -12.83 -16.12
CA LEU A 232 16.61 -11.82 -15.38
C LEU A 232 17.52 -10.99 -16.30
N ASN A 233 18.27 -11.63 -17.19
CA ASN A 233 19.11 -10.91 -18.15
C ASN A 233 18.28 -10.04 -19.09
N GLU A 234 17.09 -10.50 -19.47
CA GLU A 234 16.16 -9.70 -20.27
C GLU A 234 15.72 -8.45 -19.53
N ILE A 235 15.28 -8.56 -18.27
CA ILE A 235 14.91 -7.40 -17.45
C ILE A 235 16.09 -6.45 -17.25
N GLN A 236 17.26 -6.98 -16.90
CA GLN A 236 18.46 -6.17 -16.69
C GLN A 236 18.86 -5.41 -17.97
N GLY A 237 18.64 -5.99 -19.15
CA GLY A 237 18.90 -5.37 -20.45
C GLY A 237 17.83 -4.37 -20.91
N LEU A 238 16.72 -4.24 -20.17
CA LEU A 238 15.72 -3.18 -20.40
C LEU A 238 16.07 -1.87 -19.67
N ASP A 239 17.19 -1.84 -18.94
CA ASP A 239 17.69 -0.68 -18.19
C ASP A 239 16.59 0.00 -17.35
N PRO A 240 15.99 -0.71 -16.37
CA PRO A 240 14.89 -0.16 -15.58
C PRO A 240 15.34 1.05 -14.75
N GLU A 241 14.55 2.11 -14.75
CA GLU A 241 14.79 3.29 -13.92
C GLU A 241 13.72 3.41 -12.84
N LEU A 242 14.12 3.75 -11.62
CA LEU A 242 13.20 3.95 -10.51
C LEU A 242 13.47 5.28 -9.81
N ASP A 243 12.49 6.17 -9.90
CA ASP A 243 12.50 7.46 -9.21
C ASP A 243 11.79 7.32 -7.85
N LEU A 244 12.45 7.75 -6.78
CA LEU A 244 11.91 7.75 -5.42
C LEU A 244 11.76 9.18 -4.91
N TYR A 245 10.51 9.61 -4.70
CA TYR A 245 10.18 10.86 -4.04
C TYR A 245 9.97 10.59 -2.55
N ILE A 246 10.88 11.12 -1.73
CA ILE A 246 10.98 10.73 -0.32
C ILE A 246 10.82 11.90 0.63
N ALA A 247 9.99 11.71 1.65
CA ALA A 247 9.95 12.60 2.81
C ALA A 247 11.04 12.15 3.79
N MET A 248 12.09 12.95 3.97
CA MET A 248 13.25 12.54 4.78
C MET A 248 12.92 12.35 6.27
N GLU A 249 11.87 13.01 6.75
CA GLU A 249 11.32 12.86 8.10
C GLU A 249 10.42 11.62 8.29
N ASP A 250 10.18 10.84 7.23
CA ASP A 250 9.40 9.59 7.25
C ASP A 250 10.32 8.36 7.38
N PRO A 251 10.17 7.55 8.44
CA PRO A 251 10.94 6.30 8.57
C PRO A 251 10.63 5.29 7.45
N ILE A 252 9.44 5.33 6.85
CA ILE A 252 9.08 4.43 5.74
C ILE A 252 9.91 4.75 4.50
N SER A 253 10.16 6.02 4.21
CA SER A 253 11.05 6.43 3.12
C SER A 253 12.47 5.86 3.28
N TRP A 254 13.03 5.90 4.50
CA TRP A 254 14.32 5.26 4.79
C TRP A 254 14.28 3.74 4.58
N LEU A 255 13.31 3.07 5.21
CA LEU A 255 13.20 1.61 5.15
C LEU A 255 13.05 1.11 3.70
N LEU A 256 12.30 1.85 2.87
CA LEU A 256 12.10 1.50 1.47
C LEU A 256 13.32 1.78 0.61
N LEU A 257 13.95 2.94 0.75
CA LEU A 257 15.18 3.22 0.00
C LEU A 257 16.25 2.16 0.32
N ALA A 258 16.45 1.86 1.61
CA ALA A 258 17.43 0.87 2.03
C ALA A 258 17.12 -0.52 1.46
N TYR A 259 15.87 -0.99 1.59
CA TYR A 259 15.47 -2.29 1.04
C TYR A 259 15.66 -2.36 -0.49
N ILE A 260 15.14 -1.36 -1.22
CA ILE A 260 15.21 -1.35 -2.69
C ILE A 260 16.67 -1.34 -3.13
N ARG A 261 17.49 -0.50 -2.50
CA ARG A 261 18.93 -0.41 -2.82
C ARG A 261 19.67 -1.72 -2.51
N GLU A 262 19.46 -2.29 -1.35
CA GLU A 262 20.23 -3.46 -0.86
C GLU A 262 19.79 -4.77 -1.53
N GLU A 263 18.52 -4.90 -1.90
CA GLU A 263 17.95 -6.17 -2.34
C GLU A 263 17.50 -6.17 -3.82
N LEU A 264 17.01 -5.04 -4.35
CA LEU A 264 16.39 -5.02 -5.69
C LEU A 264 17.27 -4.37 -6.75
N ALA A 265 17.94 -3.27 -6.43
CA ALA A 265 18.62 -2.44 -7.41
C ALA A 265 19.75 -3.19 -8.13
N ASP A 266 20.65 -3.82 -7.37
CA ASP A 266 21.73 -4.61 -7.95
C ASP A 266 21.22 -5.89 -8.62
N TYR A 267 20.18 -6.52 -8.06
CA TYR A 267 19.63 -7.76 -8.59
C TYR A 267 18.99 -7.57 -9.98
N TYR A 268 18.20 -6.51 -10.14
CA TYR A 268 17.48 -6.21 -11.39
C TYR A 268 18.18 -5.15 -12.26
N ASN A 269 19.38 -4.70 -11.90
CA ASN A 269 20.09 -3.60 -12.56
C ASN A 269 19.24 -2.32 -12.67
N ILE A 270 18.56 -1.95 -11.58
CA ILE A 270 17.69 -0.76 -11.54
C ILE A 270 18.54 0.49 -11.32
N GLN A 271 18.44 1.45 -12.23
CA GLN A 271 18.97 2.79 -12.04
C GLN A 271 18.07 3.57 -11.08
N LEU A 272 18.56 3.77 -9.85
CA LEU A 272 17.84 4.53 -8.84
C LEU A 272 18.08 6.04 -8.98
N ASN A 273 17.00 6.82 -8.89
CA ASN A 273 17.04 8.27 -8.71
C ASN A 273 16.27 8.64 -7.44
N VAL A 274 16.76 9.62 -6.68
CA VAL A 274 16.09 10.07 -5.44
C VAL A 274 15.81 11.56 -5.48
N TYR A 275 14.59 11.92 -5.11
CA TYR A 275 14.08 13.29 -5.07
C TYR A 275 13.63 13.59 -3.64
N PRO A 276 14.47 14.25 -2.82
CA PRO A 276 14.06 14.64 -1.47
C PRO A 276 12.94 15.68 -1.55
N LEU A 277 11.89 15.46 -0.78
CA LEU A 277 10.78 16.39 -0.65
C LEU A 277 11.05 17.44 0.43
N SER A 278 10.27 18.53 0.41
CA SER A 278 10.28 19.47 1.52
C SER A 278 9.67 18.85 2.79
N TYR A 279 9.80 19.56 3.91
CA TYR A 279 9.27 19.06 5.18
C TYR A 279 7.73 19.17 5.20
N HIS A 280 7.05 18.03 5.33
CA HIS A 280 5.59 17.95 5.30
C HIS A 280 4.94 17.91 6.69
N GLY A 281 5.72 17.96 7.78
CA GLY A 281 5.17 17.99 9.13
C GLY A 281 4.42 16.72 9.53
N ARG A 282 4.75 15.57 8.92
CA ARG A 282 4.13 14.26 9.22
C ARG A 282 4.51 13.80 10.62
N ASP A 283 3.77 14.24 11.63
CA ASP A 283 4.10 13.99 13.05
C ASP A 283 3.51 12.67 13.60
N LEU A 284 2.62 12.03 12.85
CA LEU A 284 1.90 10.82 13.25
C LEU A 284 2.25 9.66 12.32
N PHE A 285 3.10 8.75 12.80
CA PHE A 285 3.46 7.52 12.08
C PHE A 285 2.93 6.29 12.81
N ASP A 286 2.58 5.26 12.04
CA ASP A 286 2.43 3.92 12.61
C ASP A 286 3.83 3.34 12.91
N TRP A 287 4.37 3.69 14.08
CA TRP A 287 5.63 3.15 14.58
C TRP A 287 5.63 1.63 14.69
N SER A 288 4.44 1.03 14.86
CA SER A 288 4.30 -0.42 14.89
C SER A 288 4.50 -1.02 13.50
N LEU A 289 4.07 -0.32 12.44
CA LEU A 289 4.35 -0.68 11.04
C LEU A 289 5.86 -0.56 10.77
N ALA A 290 6.48 0.59 11.04
CA ALA A 290 7.91 0.78 10.84
C ALA A 290 8.76 -0.28 11.57
N THR A 291 8.38 -0.63 12.80
CA THR A 291 9.06 -1.69 13.57
C THR A 291 8.91 -3.07 12.94
N ARG A 292 7.70 -3.41 12.45
CA ARG A 292 7.48 -4.69 11.76
C ARG A 292 8.29 -4.77 10.48
N LEU A 293 8.36 -3.66 9.74
CA LEU A 293 9.09 -3.58 8.49
C LEU A 293 10.57 -3.75 8.68
N SER A 294 11.15 -2.99 9.60
CA SER A 294 12.56 -3.15 9.97
C SER A 294 12.94 -4.59 10.29
N LYS A 295 12.03 -5.36 10.91
CA LYS A 295 12.26 -6.78 11.20
C LYS A 295 12.10 -7.69 9.99
N ARG A 296 11.27 -7.32 9.02
CA ARG A 296 11.02 -8.10 7.79
C ARG A 296 12.09 -7.86 6.73
N THR A 297 12.51 -6.61 6.56
CA THR A 297 13.54 -6.22 5.59
C THR A 297 14.94 -6.30 6.19
N GLU A 298 15.06 -6.58 7.49
CA GLU A 298 16.30 -6.51 8.28
C GLU A 298 17.02 -5.15 8.27
N VAL A 299 16.40 -4.12 7.69
CA VAL A 299 16.88 -2.74 7.73
C VAL A 299 16.62 -2.17 9.12
N LYS A 300 17.67 -1.72 9.81
CA LYS A 300 17.53 -1.05 11.10
C LYS A 300 17.02 0.38 10.91
N PHE A 301 16.25 0.88 11.87
CA PHE A 301 15.83 2.29 11.92
C PHE A 301 15.82 2.84 13.36
N THR A 302 16.58 2.23 14.27
CA THR A 302 16.84 2.77 15.60
C THR A 302 18.29 2.52 16.03
N PRO A 303 18.87 3.36 16.91
CA PRO A 303 18.32 4.63 17.40
C PRO A 303 18.20 5.70 16.31
N PHE A 304 17.19 6.55 16.43
CA PHE A 304 16.99 7.70 15.53
C PHE A 304 16.77 9.00 16.29
N CYS A 305 17.08 10.11 15.62
CA CYS A 305 16.61 11.45 15.96
C CYS A 305 15.79 11.95 14.78
N ARG A 306 14.48 12.11 14.95
CA ARG A 306 13.59 12.44 13.83
C ARG A 306 13.95 13.82 13.23
N PRO A 307 14.08 13.94 11.90
CA PRO A 307 14.32 15.22 11.24
C PRO A 307 13.24 16.25 11.54
N THR A 308 13.68 17.47 11.84
CA THR A 308 12.85 18.67 11.83
C THR A 308 12.97 19.35 10.48
N GLU A 309 12.13 20.33 10.19
CA GLU A 309 12.26 21.19 8.98
C GLU A 309 13.69 21.71 8.76
N ALA A 310 14.35 22.19 9.83
CA ALA A 310 15.74 22.65 9.74
C ALA A 310 16.73 21.51 9.45
N ALA A 311 16.49 20.32 10.00
CA ALA A 311 17.30 19.14 9.71
C ALA A 311 17.08 18.65 8.27
N THR A 312 15.84 18.65 7.77
CA THR A 312 15.49 18.33 6.38
C THR A 312 16.23 19.27 5.42
N LEU A 313 16.23 20.58 5.66
CA LEU A 313 16.98 21.51 4.83
C LEU A 313 18.49 21.25 4.86
N ALA A 314 19.05 20.93 6.04
CA ALA A 314 20.46 20.59 6.18
C ALA A 314 20.81 19.25 5.47
N MET A 315 19.92 18.25 5.53
CA MET A 315 20.05 17.00 4.79
C MET A 315 20.08 17.26 3.28
N SER A 316 19.14 18.05 2.77
CA SER A 316 19.07 18.45 1.37
C SER A 316 20.32 19.22 0.92
N GLN A 317 20.85 20.08 1.78
CA GLN A 317 22.10 20.79 1.50
C GLN A 317 23.27 19.83 1.29
N LEU A 318 23.44 18.81 2.14
CA LEU A 318 24.46 17.79 1.96
C LEU A 318 24.22 16.99 0.67
N TYR A 319 22.97 16.58 0.43
CA TYR A 319 22.58 15.82 -0.75
C TYR A 319 22.92 16.56 -2.06
N TYR A 320 22.50 17.81 -2.20
CA TYR A 320 22.74 18.59 -3.42
C TYR A 320 24.16 19.12 -3.57
N SER A 321 24.98 19.05 -2.51
CA SER A 321 26.41 19.37 -2.58
C SER A 321 27.24 18.21 -3.12
N ALA A 322 26.67 17.00 -3.21
CA ALA A 322 27.34 15.84 -3.79
C ALA A 322 27.22 15.81 -5.33
N PRO A 323 28.21 15.25 -6.03
CA PRO A 323 28.12 14.94 -7.46
C PRO A 323 26.91 14.06 -7.76
N GLU A 324 26.32 14.23 -8.94
CA GLU A 324 25.09 13.55 -9.34
C GLU A 324 25.23 12.02 -9.29
N GLU A 325 26.38 11.48 -9.71
CA GLU A 325 26.62 10.02 -9.70
C GLU A 325 26.71 9.44 -8.27
N GLN A 326 26.91 10.28 -7.25
CA GLN A 326 27.07 9.86 -5.85
C GLN A 326 25.81 10.12 -5.01
N ARG A 327 24.79 10.78 -5.57
CA ARG A 327 23.62 11.25 -4.82
C ARG A 327 22.85 10.14 -4.12
N ILE A 328 22.73 8.97 -4.74
CA ILE A 328 22.06 7.81 -4.12
C ILE A 328 22.81 7.33 -2.88
N GLU A 329 24.11 7.14 -2.99
CA GLU A 329 24.96 6.75 -1.86
C GLU A 329 24.91 7.79 -0.74
N VAL A 330 25.00 9.07 -1.11
CA VAL A 330 24.95 10.19 -0.17
C VAL A 330 23.62 10.24 0.56
N MET A 331 22.49 10.12 -0.14
CA MET A 331 21.17 10.10 0.48
C MET A 331 21.02 8.89 1.41
N TYR A 332 21.45 7.71 0.98
CA TYR A 332 21.43 6.51 1.81
C TYR A 332 22.21 6.74 3.11
N ARG A 333 23.44 7.26 3.05
CA ARG A 333 24.28 7.54 4.23
C ARG A 333 23.69 8.64 5.13
N ILE A 334 23.05 9.66 4.55
CA ILE A 334 22.35 10.70 5.29
C ILE A 334 21.19 10.09 6.10
N LEU A 335 20.33 9.30 5.45
CA LEU A 335 19.20 8.67 6.11
C LEU A 335 19.65 7.63 7.12
N GLU A 336 20.68 6.84 6.81
CA GLU A 336 21.29 5.89 7.75
C GLU A 336 21.78 6.61 9.01
N ALA A 337 22.45 7.76 8.86
CA ALA A 337 22.95 8.53 9.99
C ALA A 337 21.84 9.05 10.91
N VAL A 338 20.72 9.49 10.33
CA VAL A 338 19.56 10.00 11.06
C VAL A 338 18.78 8.87 11.71
N TRP A 339 18.43 7.85 10.92
CA TRP A 339 17.48 6.80 11.29
C TRP A 339 18.14 5.63 12.00
N THR A 340 19.45 5.41 11.90
CA THR A 340 20.10 4.27 12.59
C THR A 340 21.17 4.70 13.60
N LYS A 341 21.76 5.88 13.41
CA LYS A 341 22.84 6.41 14.27
C LYS A 341 22.36 7.56 15.15
N GLY A 342 21.10 7.96 15.06
CA GLY A 342 20.50 8.97 15.93
C GLY A 342 21.04 10.39 15.74
N ARG A 343 21.62 10.71 14.58
CA ARG A 343 22.20 12.04 14.34
C ARG A 343 21.10 13.07 14.06
N ASP A 344 21.14 14.17 14.79
CA ASP A 344 20.36 15.38 14.52
C ASP A 344 21.16 16.31 13.59
N LEU A 345 20.76 16.42 12.33
CA LEU A 345 21.47 17.25 11.35
C LEU A 345 21.15 18.75 11.43
N SER A 346 20.19 19.15 12.29
CA SER A 346 20.08 20.55 12.70
C SER A 346 21.17 20.96 13.72
N PHE A 347 21.82 19.98 14.35
CA PHE A 347 22.93 20.23 15.27
C PHE A 347 24.27 20.28 14.51
N LYS A 348 24.93 21.43 14.57
CA LYS A 348 26.16 21.74 13.83
C LYS A 348 27.24 20.65 13.91
N ALA A 349 27.49 20.07 15.08
CA ALA A 349 28.56 19.08 15.22
C ALA A 349 28.25 17.78 14.46
N HIS A 350 26.98 17.34 14.47
CA HIS A 350 26.56 16.17 13.68
C HIS A 350 26.60 16.46 12.18
N PHE A 351 26.15 17.65 11.78
CA PHE A 351 26.21 18.08 10.38
C PHE A 351 27.64 18.08 9.86
N GLN A 352 28.58 18.71 10.56
CA GLN A 352 29.98 18.79 10.15
C GLN A 352 30.67 17.42 10.14
N ALA A 353 30.36 16.56 11.11
CA ALA A 353 30.87 15.20 11.12
C ALA A 353 30.37 14.40 9.91
N LEU A 354 29.08 14.50 9.59
CA LEU A 354 28.52 13.81 8.42
C LEU A 354 29.05 14.40 7.11
N GLN A 355 29.19 15.72 7.00
CA GLN A 355 29.79 16.39 5.84
C GLN A 355 31.20 15.84 5.55
N TYR A 356 32.03 15.72 6.59
CA TYR A 356 33.37 15.15 6.47
C TYR A 356 33.33 13.68 6.06
N GLU A 357 32.44 12.87 6.66
CA GLU A 357 32.27 11.46 6.31
C GLU A 357 31.79 11.25 4.87
N LEU A 358 30.96 12.16 4.35
CA LEU A 358 30.48 12.18 2.98
C LEU A 358 31.51 12.76 1.99
N GLU A 359 32.67 13.20 2.47
CA GLU A 359 33.74 13.80 1.66
C GLU A 359 33.31 15.07 0.90
N ILE A 360 32.31 15.79 1.43
CA ILE A 360 31.81 17.03 0.85
C ILE A 360 32.70 18.20 1.31
N SER A 361 33.62 18.63 0.45
CA SER A 361 34.54 19.73 0.74
C SER A 361 33.83 21.10 0.77
N GLU A 362 32.91 21.33 -0.16
CA GLU A 362 32.19 22.60 -0.33
C GLU A 362 30.69 22.35 -0.41
N LEU A 363 29.91 23.22 0.22
CA LEU A 363 28.46 23.18 0.12
C LEU A 363 28.01 23.97 -1.11
N THR A 364 27.01 23.46 -1.81
CA THR A 364 26.42 24.18 -2.95
C THR A 364 25.83 25.52 -2.51
N THR A 365 25.92 26.52 -3.39
CA THR A 365 25.30 27.84 -3.23
C THR A 365 23.90 27.93 -3.84
N ASP A 366 23.42 26.83 -4.44
CA ASP A 366 22.10 26.75 -5.04
C ASP A 366 20.99 26.99 -4.02
N ASP A 367 19.84 27.48 -4.49
CA ASP A 367 18.63 27.58 -3.66
C ASP A 367 18.02 26.18 -3.46
N ILE A 368 18.40 25.56 -2.35
CA ILE A 368 17.89 24.25 -1.95
C ILE A 368 16.37 24.28 -1.73
N ALA A 369 15.82 25.37 -1.21
CA ALA A 369 14.38 25.45 -0.96
C ALA A 369 13.60 25.46 -2.28
N GLU A 370 14.13 26.13 -3.30
CA GLU A 370 13.55 26.09 -4.65
C GLU A 370 13.61 24.68 -5.25
N LYS A 371 14.75 23.98 -5.14
CA LYS A 371 14.88 22.58 -5.60
C LYS A 371 13.90 21.63 -4.92
N LEU A 372 13.71 21.75 -3.60
CA LEU A 372 12.75 20.92 -2.88
C LEU A 372 11.32 21.21 -3.32
N LYS A 373 10.99 22.48 -3.55
CA LYS A 373 9.67 22.88 -4.06
C LYS A 373 9.40 22.36 -5.47
N GLU A 374 10.44 22.30 -6.32
CA GLU A 374 10.35 21.67 -7.64
C GLU A 374 10.07 20.17 -7.51
N ASN A 375 10.78 19.46 -6.62
CA ASN A 375 10.49 18.05 -6.34
C ASN A 375 9.08 17.84 -5.80
N ASP A 376 8.60 18.71 -4.90
CA ASP A 376 7.23 18.64 -4.37
C ASP A 376 6.21 18.75 -5.49
N MET A 377 6.37 19.73 -6.40
CA MET A 377 5.50 19.90 -7.56
C MET A 377 5.53 18.66 -8.47
N HIS A 378 6.70 18.09 -8.73
CA HIS A 378 6.82 16.86 -9.50
C HIS A 378 6.13 15.68 -8.83
N CYS A 379 6.25 15.56 -7.51
CA CYS A 379 5.60 14.51 -6.73
C CYS A 379 4.07 14.69 -6.69
N GLU A 380 3.58 15.91 -6.54
CA GLU A 380 2.14 16.22 -6.54
C GLU A 380 1.49 15.84 -7.87
N MET A 381 2.16 16.09 -9.00
CA MET A 381 1.68 15.68 -10.32
C MET A 381 1.51 14.16 -10.46
N LYS A 382 2.16 13.35 -9.61
CA LYS A 382 2.00 11.89 -9.60
C LYS A 382 0.68 11.43 -8.95
N SER A 383 -0.06 12.34 -8.31
CA SER A 383 -1.41 12.12 -7.77
C SER A 383 -1.52 10.89 -6.84
N GLN A 384 -0.54 10.73 -5.94
CA GLN A 384 -0.49 9.62 -5.00
C GLN A 384 -0.95 10.02 -3.58
N PRO A 385 -1.62 9.13 -2.84
CA PRO A 385 -2.26 9.47 -1.57
C PRO A 385 -1.33 9.46 -0.35
N ASP A 386 -0.09 8.99 -0.48
CA ASP A 386 0.88 8.95 0.61
C ASP A 386 2.32 8.82 0.10
N PHE A 387 3.30 9.07 0.96
CA PHE A 387 4.72 8.92 0.67
C PHE A 387 5.31 7.59 1.20
N PRO A 388 6.46 7.13 0.67
CA PRO A 388 7.12 7.65 -0.53
C PRO A 388 6.35 7.31 -1.81
N VAL A 389 6.57 8.11 -2.84
CA VAL A 389 6.06 7.88 -4.20
C VAL A 389 7.17 7.32 -5.06
N LEU A 390 6.85 6.28 -5.82
CA LEU A 390 7.76 5.60 -6.72
C LEU A 390 7.24 5.69 -8.15
N GLU A 391 8.15 5.97 -9.09
CA GLU A 391 7.88 5.87 -10.52
C GLU A 391 8.89 4.93 -11.15
N LEU A 392 8.42 3.77 -11.61
CA LEU A 392 9.20 2.80 -12.34
C LEU A 392 9.02 3.02 -13.84
N ARG A 393 10.13 3.22 -14.56
CA ARG A 393 10.17 3.28 -16.02
C ARG A 393 10.89 2.06 -16.56
N ILE A 394 10.22 1.33 -17.45
CA ILE A 394 10.78 0.14 -18.11
C ILE A 394 10.06 -0.07 -19.44
N ALA A 395 10.80 -0.50 -20.48
CA ALA A 395 10.24 -0.79 -21.80
C ALA A 395 9.38 0.35 -22.39
N GLY A 396 9.76 1.62 -22.12
CA GLY A 396 9.03 2.81 -22.58
C GLY A 396 7.70 3.08 -21.87
N GLN A 397 7.35 2.32 -20.84
CA GLN A 397 6.18 2.54 -19.99
C GLN A 397 6.58 3.16 -18.65
N SER A 398 5.66 3.91 -18.02
CA SER A 398 5.83 4.48 -16.69
C SER A 398 4.72 3.99 -15.76
N TYR A 399 5.12 3.52 -14.58
CA TYR A 399 4.22 3.02 -13.54
C TYR A 399 4.45 3.78 -12.25
N VAL A 400 3.40 4.42 -11.75
CA VAL A 400 3.45 5.22 -10.53
C VAL A 400 2.68 4.51 -9.43
N PHE A 401 3.31 4.33 -8.28
CA PHE A 401 2.72 3.73 -7.10
C PHE A 401 3.33 4.33 -5.84
N ASN A 402 2.75 4.04 -4.68
CA ASN A 402 3.20 4.61 -3.43
C ASN A 402 3.10 3.61 -2.29
N SER A 403 3.73 3.96 -1.18
CA SER A 403 3.69 3.19 0.06
C SER A 403 4.41 1.85 -0.01
N LEU A 404 4.68 1.32 1.19
CA LEU A 404 5.18 -0.01 1.42
C LEU A 404 4.34 -1.09 0.73
N TYR A 405 3.02 -0.96 0.80
CA TYR A 405 2.11 -2.03 0.38
C TYR A 405 2.17 -2.30 -1.12
N ARG A 406 2.97 -1.56 -1.88
CA ARG A 406 3.11 -1.67 -3.33
C ARG A 406 4.55 -1.80 -3.80
N VAL A 407 5.53 -1.92 -2.92
CA VAL A 407 6.95 -2.10 -3.34
C VAL A 407 7.15 -3.38 -4.13
N TRP A 408 6.40 -4.43 -3.81
CA TRP A 408 6.37 -5.67 -4.58
C TRP A 408 5.87 -5.48 -6.02
N MET A 409 5.22 -4.36 -6.34
CA MET A 409 4.79 -4.07 -7.71
C MET A 409 5.97 -3.96 -8.66
N ILE A 410 7.17 -3.60 -8.19
CA ILE A 410 8.38 -3.55 -9.04
C ILE A 410 8.56 -4.88 -9.78
N GLU A 411 8.58 -5.98 -9.04
CA GLU A 411 8.82 -7.31 -9.61
C GLU A 411 7.59 -7.84 -10.36
N SER A 412 6.38 -7.48 -9.94
CA SER A 412 5.17 -7.83 -10.68
C SER A 412 5.09 -7.10 -12.03
N ILE A 413 5.54 -5.86 -12.11
CA ILE A 413 5.64 -5.10 -13.35
C ILE A 413 6.66 -5.75 -14.27
N PHE A 414 7.84 -6.12 -13.76
CA PHE A 414 8.84 -6.85 -14.54
C PHE A 414 8.28 -8.14 -15.12
N SER A 415 7.60 -8.95 -14.31
CA SER A 415 6.96 -10.19 -14.77
C SER A 415 5.92 -9.92 -15.88
N ASN A 416 5.09 -8.89 -15.73
CA ASN A 416 4.10 -8.53 -16.74
C ASN A 416 4.75 -8.05 -18.06
N VAL A 417 5.82 -7.26 -17.97
CA VAL A 417 6.57 -6.78 -19.15
C VAL A 417 7.17 -7.94 -19.93
N LEU A 418 7.75 -8.93 -19.25
CA LEU A 418 8.24 -10.15 -19.89
C LEU A 418 7.10 -10.94 -20.54
N GLU A 419 5.97 -11.13 -19.85
CA GLU A 419 4.81 -11.81 -20.42
C GLU A 419 4.28 -11.12 -21.69
N GLU A 420 4.19 -9.79 -21.69
CA GLU A 420 3.76 -9.01 -22.85
C GLU A 420 4.75 -9.15 -24.01
N LYS A 421 6.05 -9.10 -23.71
CA LYS A 421 7.12 -9.30 -24.69
C LYS A 421 7.00 -10.69 -25.35
N TYR A 422 6.93 -11.77 -24.56
CA TYR A 422 6.78 -13.13 -25.08
C TYR A 422 5.48 -13.34 -25.86
N LYS A 423 4.37 -12.71 -25.45
CA LYS A 423 3.10 -12.75 -26.22
C LYS A 423 3.28 -12.06 -27.59
N SER A 424 3.99 -10.93 -27.63
CA SER A 424 4.24 -10.19 -28.88
C SER A 424 5.15 -10.96 -29.84
N GLU A 425 6.21 -11.58 -29.33
CA GLU A 425 7.16 -12.38 -30.12
C GLU A 425 6.49 -13.62 -30.71
N ASN A 426 5.72 -14.36 -29.90
CA ASN A 426 4.96 -15.52 -30.39
C ASN A 426 3.94 -15.15 -31.47
N THR A 427 3.28 -14.00 -31.34
CA THR A 427 2.33 -13.52 -32.35
C THR A 427 3.05 -13.16 -33.65
N ALA A 428 4.17 -12.43 -33.56
CA ALA A 428 4.98 -12.07 -34.72
C ALA A 428 5.56 -13.31 -35.43
N GLU A 429 6.02 -14.32 -34.69
CA GLU A 429 6.47 -15.59 -35.26
C GLU A 429 5.34 -16.35 -35.95
N SER A 430 4.15 -16.38 -35.35
CA SER A 430 2.97 -17.03 -35.95
C SER A 430 2.56 -16.35 -37.26
N GLU A 431 2.55 -15.02 -37.29
CA GLU A 431 2.24 -14.24 -38.48
C GLU A 431 3.30 -14.42 -39.59
N ALA A 432 4.59 -14.50 -39.20
CA ALA A 432 5.68 -14.77 -40.13
C ALA A 432 5.56 -16.17 -40.76
N ARG A 433 5.26 -17.20 -39.96
CA ARG A 433 5.03 -18.57 -40.44
C ARG A 433 3.84 -18.68 -41.37
N GLU A 434 2.71 -18.05 -41.04
CA GLU A 434 1.54 -17.99 -41.93
C GLU A 434 1.86 -17.30 -43.27
N TYR A 435 2.70 -16.27 -43.24
CA TYR A 435 3.11 -15.56 -44.45
C TYR A 435 4.04 -16.38 -45.34
N GLU A 436 4.94 -17.18 -44.76
CA GLU A 436 5.79 -18.13 -45.49
C GLU A 436 4.98 -19.28 -46.09
N GLU A 437 4.01 -19.84 -45.35
CA GLU A 437 3.12 -20.89 -45.84
C GLU A 437 2.20 -20.42 -46.97
N ARG A 438 1.76 -19.15 -46.97
CA ARG A 438 0.96 -18.57 -48.07
C ARG A 438 1.79 -18.27 -49.34
N LYS A 439 3.12 -18.28 -49.24
CA LYS A 439 4.04 -18.06 -50.37
C LYS A 439 4.58 -19.34 -50.99
N SER A 440 4.50 -20.46 -50.27
CA SER A 440 4.77 -21.80 -50.81
C SER A 440 3.54 -22.38 -51.50
#